data_AF-A0A940KQF3-F1
#
_entry.id   AF-A0A940KQF3-F1
#
_cell.length_a   1.000
_cell.length_b   1.000
_cell.length_c   1.000
_cell.angle_alpha   90.00
_cell.angle_beta   90.00
_cell.angle_gamma   90.00
#
_symmetry.space_group_name_H-M   'P 1'
#
loop_
_entity.id
_entity.type
_entity.pdbx_description
1 polymer ?
#
loop_
_entity_poly.entity_id
_entity_poly.type
_entity_poly.pdbx_seq_one_letter_code
_entity_poly.pdbx_strand_id
1 'polypeptide(L)'
;IASLKITEAISILRTLDKEIDHVLANFEEPGKINLVDYMERNFMFNLPLEKFGYLTGRSLTTFKRDFKKAFDTTPQRWLTQKRLELAHYHLVEKKKKPVDVCYEVGFENLSHFSFAFKKQFGYAPTALKGT
;
A
#
# COMPACT_ATOMS: atom_id res chain seq x y z
N ILE A 1 18.45 -6.69 17.06
CA ILE A 1 16.99 -6.40 17.21
C ILE A 1 16.17 -7.09 16.12
N ALA A 2 16.43 -6.86 14.82
CA ALA A 2 15.64 -7.47 13.73
C ALA A 2 15.61 -9.01 13.74
N SER A 3 16.76 -9.68 13.90
CA SER A 3 16.84 -11.15 13.97
C SER A 3 16.00 -11.72 15.13
N LEU A 4 16.07 -11.12 16.33
CA LEU A 4 15.23 -11.50 17.47
C LEU A 4 13.73 -11.37 17.17
N LYS A 5 13.32 -10.27 16.52
CA LYS A 5 11.92 -10.05 16.13
C LYS A 5 11.43 -11.04 15.09
N ILE A 6 12.29 -11.44 14.15
CA ILE A 6 11.98 -12.49 13.17
C ILE A 6 11.80 -13.84 13.87
N THR A 7 12.71 -14.21 14.77
CA THR A 7 12.60 -15.46 15.54
C THR A 7 11.33 -15.50 16.39
N GLU A 8 11.00 -14.40 17.09
CA GLU A 8 9.74 -14.27 17.85
C GLU A 8 8.53 -14.48 16.93
N ALA A 9 8.48 -13.79 15.79
CA ALA A 9 7.36 -13.89 14.85
C ALA A 9 7.19 -15.31 14.29
N ILE A 10 8.28 -15.97 13.88
CA ILE A 10 8.25 -17.36 13.39
C ILE A 10 7.77 -18.30 14.49
N SER A 11 8.22 -18.12 15.73
CA SER A 11 7.80 -18.94 16.88
C SER A 11 6.29 -18.81 17.16
N ILE A 12 5.78 -17.58 17.11
CA ILE A 12 4.35 -17.31 17.28
C ILE A 12 3.56 -17.99 16.15
N LEU A 13 3.98 -17.84 14.89
CA LEU A 13 3.34 -18.45 13.74
C LEU A 13 3.25 -19.98 13.85
N ARG A 14 4.36 -20.64 14.24
CA ARG A 14 4.39 -22.10 14.48
C ARG A 14 3.48 -22.57 15.61
N THR A 15 3.22 -21.68 16.58
CA THR A 15 2.30 -21.97 17.68
C THR A 15 0.84 -21.89 17.22
N LEU A 16 0.53 -20.98 16.29
CA LEU A 16 -0.81 -20.78 15.76
C LEU A 16 -1.20 -21.82 14.71
N ASP A 17 -0.25 -22.24 13.87
CA ASP A 17 -0.45 -23.23 12.83
C ASP A 17 0.81 -24.11 12.71
N LYS A 18 0.65 -25.42 12.97
CA LYS A 18 1.75 -26.38 12.93
C LYS A 18 2.23 -26.68 11.51
N GLU A 19 1.39 -26.42 10.52
CA GLU A 19 1.70 -26.64 9.10
C GLU A 19 2.33 -25.39 8.46
N ILE A 20 2.51 -24.30 9.22
CA ILE A 20 3.01 -23.02 8.71
C ILE A 20 4.40 -23.13 8.10
N ASP A 21 5.22 -24.08 8.55
CA ASP A 21 6.57 -24.29 8.01
C ASP A 21 6.53 -24.67 6.53
N HIS A 22 5.48 -25.33 6.04
CA HIS A 22 5.30 -25.60 4.61
C HIS A 22 5.11 -24.31 3.80
N VAL A 23 4.42 -23.32 4.37
CA VAL A 23 4.22 -22.01 3.74
C VAL A 23 5.48 -21.17 3.85
N LEU A 24 6.14 -21.15 5.01
CA LEU A 24 7.38 -20.39 5.24
C LEU A 24 8.55 -20.92 4.41
N ALA A 25 8.57 -22.22 4.12
CA ALA A 25 9.56 -22.87 3.26
C ALA A 25 9.19 -22.81 1.76
N ASN A 26 8.07 -22.18 1.39
CA ASN A 26 7.73 -21.98 -0.01
C ASN A 26 8.52 -20.80 -0.59
N PHE A 27 9.60 -21.12 -1.31
CA PHE A 27 10.47 -20.15 -1.98
C PHE A 27 10.16 -20.01 -3.48
N GLU A 28 9.04 -20.56 -3.96
CA GLU A 28 8.63 -20.40 -5.35
C GLU A 28 8.37 -18.93 -5.68
N GLU A 29 8.70 -18.53 -6.92
CA GLU A 29 8.31 -17.21 -7.40
C GLU A 29 6.78 -17.11 -7.39
N PRO A 30 6.20 -16.00 -6.89
CA PRO A 30 4.76 -15.80 -6.93
C PRO A 30 4.25 -15.98 -8.36
N GLY A 31 3.29 -16.90 -8.55
CA GLY A 31 2.60 -17.03 -9.83
C GLY A 31 1.91 -15.73 -10.24
N LYS A 32 1.52 -15.61 -11.51
CA LYS A 32 0.74 -14.45 -11.98
C LYS A 32 -0.63 -14.43 -11.33
N ILE A 33 -0.79 -13.64 -10.29
CA ILE A 33 -2.09 -13.38 -9.66
C ILE A 33 -2.84 -12.24 -10.36
N ASN A 34 -4.12 -12.08 -10.01
CA ASN A 34 -4.96 -10.98 -10.49
C ASN A 34 -4.38 -9.63 -9.99
N LEU A 35 -3.87 -8.85 -10.94
CA LEU A 35 -3.24 -7.56 -10.69
C LEU A 35 -4.22 -6.55 -10.08
N VAL A 36 -5.45 -6.50 -10.59
CA VAL A 36 -6.43 -5.49 -10.17
C VAL A 36 -6.84 -5.74 -8.72
N ASP A 37 -7.26 -6.96 -8.41
CA ASP A 37 -7.66 -7.35 -7.06
C ASP A 37 -6.54 -7.15 -6.05
N TYR A 38 -5.30 -7.51 -6.43
CA TYR A 38 -4.14 -7.31 -5.58
C TYR A 38 -3.91 -5.82 -5.29
N MET A 39 -3.90 -4.98 -6.31
CA MET A 39 -3.63 -3.55 -6.13
C MET A 39 -4.74 -2.85 -5.33
N GLU A 40 -6.02 -3.17 -5.57
CA GLU A 40 -7.15 -2.60 -4.82
C GLU A 40 -7.14 -3.02 -3.33
N ARG A 41 -6.58 -4.18 -2.99
CA ARG A 41 -6.43 -4.61 -1.58
C ARG A 41 -5.19 -4.06 -0.89
N ASN A 42 -4.14 -3.75 -1.66
CA ASN A 42 -2.80 -3.49 -1.14
C ASN A 42 -2.29 -2.06 -1.39
N PHE A 43 -3.09 -1.16 -1.98
CA PHE A 43 -2.64 0.19 -2.35
C PHE A 43 -2.15 1.03 -1.17
N MET A 44 -2.60 0.76 0.06
CA MET A 44 -2.15 1.47 1.26
C MET A 44 -0.73 1.08 1.69
N PHE A 45 -0.23 -0.07 1.24
CA PHE A 45 1.12 -0.48 1.60
C PHE A 45 2.15 0.39 0.88
N ASN A 46 3.02 1.00 1.68
CA ASN A 46 4.14 1.76 1.18
C ASN A 46 5.25 0.82 0.71
N LEU A 47 5.15 0.36 -0.53
CA LEU A 47 6.11 -0.52 -1.18
C LEU A 47 6.65 0.13 -2.46
N PRO A 48 7.92 -0.13 -2.82
CA PRO A 48 8.44 0.26 -4.11
C PRO A 48 7.74 -0.54 -5.24
N LEU A 49 7.63 0.03 -6.44
CA LEU A 49 6.91 -0.59 -7.56
C LEU A 49 7.48 -1.95 -7.97
N GLU A 50 8.78 -2.16 -7.73
CA GLU A 50 9.49 -3.42 -7.91
C GLU A 50 8.88 -4.52 -7.04
N LYS A 51 8.49 -4.19 -5.80
CA LYS A 51 7.86 -5.15 -4.88
C LYS A 51 6.42 -5.45 -5.28
N PHE A 52 5.66 -4.47 -5.76
CA PHE A 52 4.34 -4.73 -6.36
C PHE A 52 4.45 -5.65 -7.58
N GLY A 53 5.46 -5.46 -8.43
CA GLY A 53 5.75 -6.38 -9.53
C GLY A 53 6.02 -7.80 -9.03
N TYR A 54 7.00 -7.94 -8.13
CA TYR A 54 7.39 -9.24 -7.58
C TYR A 54 6.22 -9.99 -6.94
N LEU A 55 5.45 -9.32 -6.07
CA LEU A 55 4.31 -9.93 -5.35
C LEU A 55 3.14 -10.26 -6.28
N THR A 56 3.14 -9.74 -7.50
CA THR A 56 2.14 -10.08 -8.53
C THR A 56 2.69 -11.04 -9.59
N GLY A 57 3.89 -11.60 -9.41
CA GLY A 57 4.52 -12.52 -10.36
C GLY A 57 4.96 -11.84 -11.65
N ARG A 58 5.42 -10.58 -11.57
CA ARG A 58 5.76 -9.73 -12.72
C ARG A 58 7.11 -9.05 -12.51
N SER A 59 7.94 -9.03 -13.56
CA SER A 59 9.04 -8.07 -13.62
C SER A 59 8.50 -6.64 -13.61
N LEU A 60 9.31 -5.65 -13.17
CA LEU A 60 8.88 -4.24 -13.11
C LEU A 60 8.32 -3.74 -14.45
N THR A 61 8.96 -4.09 -15.56
CA THR A 61 8.53 -3.72 -16.91
C THR A 61 7.17 -4.34 -17.26
N THR A 62 7.00 -5.63 -16.96
CA THR A 62 5.72 -6.34 -17.18
C THR A 62 4.62 -5.75 -16.32
N PHE A 63 4.90 -5.49 -15.04
CA PHE A 63 3.99 -4.84 -14.11
C PHE A 63 3.51 -3.50 -14.65
N LYS A 64 4.41 -2.58 -15.01
CA LYS A 64 4.04 -1.27 -15.56
C LYS A 64 3.17 -1.37 -16.81
N ARG A 65 3.49 -2.30 -17.72
CA ARG A 65 2.72 -2.53 -18.96
C ARG A 65 1.31 -3.07 -18.66
N ASP A 66 1.22 -4.13 -17.86
CA ASP A 66 -0.04 -4.76 -17.53
C ASP A 66 -0.93 -3.84 -16.70
N PHE A 67 -0.32 -3.05 -15.79
CA PHE A 67 -1.02 -2.04 -14.99
C PHE A 67 -1.63 -0.95 -15.88
N LYS A 68 -0.86 -0.42 -16.84
CA LYS A 68 -1.38 0.58 -17.78
C LYS A 68 -2.55 0.04 -18.60
N LYS A 69 -2.51 -1.24 -19.00
CA LYS A 69 -3.63 -1.88 -19.70
C LYS A 69 -4.89 -2.01 -18.82
N ALA A 70 -4.71 -2.28 -17.53
CA ALA A 70 -5.81 -2.51 -16.60
C ALA A 70 -6.46 -1.20 -16.09
N PHE A 71 -5.67 -0.15 -15.84
CA PHE A 71 -6.11 1.07 -15.18
C PHE A 71 -6.01 2.34 -16.03
N ASP A 72 -5.53 2.22 -17.27
CA ASP A 72 -5.29 3.33 -18.20
C ASP A 72 -4.41 4.47 -17.65
N THR A 73 -3.53 4.15 -16.69
CA THR A 73 -2.65 5.12 -16.05
C THR A 73 -1.38 4.46 -15.52
N THR A 74 -0.44 5.26 -15.01
CA THR A 74 0.79 4.73 -14.39
C THR A 74 0.53 4.29 -12.95
N PRO A 75 1.23 3.25 -12.44
CA PRO A 75 1.08 2.78 -11.07
C PRO A 75 1.25 3.89 -10.03
N GLN A 76 2.24 4.76 -10.19
CA GLN A 76 2.51 5.85 -9.25
C GLN A 76 1.35 6.85 -9.17
N ARG A 77 0.79 7.22 -10.33
CA ARG A 77 -0.33 8.15 -10.41
C ARG A 77 -1.59 7.54 -9.81
N TRP A 78 -1.87 6.29 -10.13
CA TRP A 78 -2.99 5.54 -9.57
C TRP A 78 -2.90 5.41 -8.04
N LEU A 79 -1.74 5.00 -7.52
CA LEU A 79 -1.51 4.89 -6.08
C LEU A 79 -1.75 6.22 -5.38
N THR A 80 -1.16 7.30 -5.91
CA THR A 80 -1.35 8.64 -5.35
C THR A 80 -2.82 9.02 -5.31
N GLN A 81 -3.54 8.82 -6.41
CA GLN A 81 -4.95 9.17 -6.52
C GLN A 81 -5.81 8.36 -5.54
N LYS A 82 -5.69 7.03 -5.55
CA LYS A 82 -6.46 6.14 -4.66
C LYS A 82 -6.23 6.44 -3.18
N ARG A 83 -4.98 6.70 -2.80
CA ARG A 83 -4.63 7.08 -1.42
C ARG A 83 -5.21 8.44 -1.04
N LEU A 84 -5.20 9.42 -1.95
CA LEU A 84 -5.81 10.74 -1.72
C LEU A 84 -7.34 10.67 -1.61
N GLU A 85 -7.99 9.84 -2.42
CA GLU A 85 -9.44 9.58 -2.33
C GLU A 85 -9.81 8.98 -0.97
N LEU A 86 -9.06 7.96 -0.52
CA LEU A 86 -9.26 7.40 0.82
C LEU A 86 -8.98 8.42 1.94
N ALA A 87 -7.92 9.22 1.79
CA ALA A 87 -7.56 10.25 2.76
C ALA A 87 -8.66 11.30 2.88
N HIS A 88 -9.22 11.73 1.75
CA HIS A 88 -10.33 12.67 1.72
C HIS A 88 -11.54 12.12 2.48
N TYR A 89 -11.92 10.87 2.21
CA TYR A 89 -12.96 10.19 2.97
C TYR A 89 -12.68 10.15 4.49
N HIS A 90 -11.44 9.85 4.91
CA HIS A 90 -11.09 9.84 6.34
C HIS A 90 -11.11 11.22 7.00
N LEU A 91 -10.75 12.26 6.27
CA LEU A 91 -10.75 13.63 6.80
C LEU A 91 -12.15 14.23 6.86
N VAL A 92 -12.98 14.00 5.83
CA VAL A 92 -14.33 14.57 5.73
C VAL A 92 -15.34 13.78 6.55
N GLU A 93 -15.39 12.46 6.36
CA GLU A 93 -16.43 11.63 6.97
C GLU A 93 -16.04 11.17 8.37
N LYS A 94 -14.77 10.78 8.57
CA LYS A 94 -14.28 10.28 9.87
C LYS A 94 -13.66 11.35 10.77
N LYS A 95 -13.48 12.58 10.27
CA LYS A 95 -12.89 13.73 10.99
C LYS A 95 -11.56 13.41 11.69
N LYS A 96 -10.76 12.52 11.10
CA LYS A 96 -9.45 12.14 11.63
C LYS A 96 -8.44 13.28 11.50
N LYS A 97 -7.37 13.24 12.28
CA LYS A 97 -6.28 14.23 12.18
C LYS A 97 -5.47 14.00 10.89
N PRO A 98 -5.07 15.07 10.17
CA PRO A 98 -4.29 14.94 8.93
C PRO A 98 -2.99 14.15 9.05
N VAL A 99 -2.30 14.25 10.18
CA VAL A 99 -1.07 13.50 10.45
C VAL A 99 -1.33 12.00 10.47
N ASP A 100 -2.38 11.56 11.15
CA ASP A 100 -2.70 10.13 11.28
C ASP A 100 -3.12 9.56 9.92
N VAL A 101 -3.99 10.30 9.22
CA VAL A 101 -4.48 9.90 7.89
C VAL A 101 -3.35 9.75 6.88
N CYS A 102 -2.35 10.65 6.90
CA CYS A 102 -1.20 10.58 5.99
C CYS A 102 -0.54 9.20 6.00
N TYR A 103 -0.23 8.68 7.19
CA TYR A 103 0.44 7.39 7.32
C TYR A 103 -0.51 6.21 7.13
N GLU A 104 -1.76 6.31 7.60
CA GLU A 104 -2.78 5.26 7.42
C GLU A 104 -3.05 4.96 5.94
N VAL A 105 -3.12 5.99 5.09
CA VAL A 105 -3.38 5.81 3.66
C VAL A 105 -2.12 5.48 2.85
N GLY A 106 -0.96 5.38 3.49
CA GLY A 106 0.27 4.92 2.85
C GLY A 106 1.19 6.01 2.29
N PHE A 107 1.08 7.27 2.74
CA PHE A 107 2.11 8.28 2.46
C PHE A 107 3.23 8.21 3.52
N GLU A 108 4.48 8.36 3.08
CA GLU A 108 5.64 8.40 3.98
C GLU A 108 5.87 9.76 4.62
N ASN A 109 5.36 10.83 4.00
CA ASN A 109 5.73 12.20 4.32
C ASN A 109 4.52 13.13 4.24
N LEU A 110 4.27 13.83 5.35
CA LEU A 110 3.20 14.81 5.50
C LEU A 110 3.29 15.97 4.50
N SER A 111 4.49 16.44 4.16
CA SER A 111 4.71 17.53 3.21
C SER A 111 4.30 17.11 1.79
N HIS A 112 4.72 15.92 1.37
CA HIS A 112 4.32 15.36 0.07
C HIS A 112 2.81 15.10 0.02
N PHE A 113 2.25 14.51 1.07
CA PHE A 113 0.82 14.30 1.21
C PHE A 113 0.04 15.62 1.10
N SER A 114 0.41 16.64 1.87
CA SER A 114 -0.29 17.93 1.91
C SER A 114 -0.25 18.64 0.55
N PHE A 115 0.90 18.60 -0.13
CA PHE A 115 1.03 19.14 -1.49
C PHE A 115 0.15 18.40 -2.48
N ALA A 116 0.20 17.06 -2.50
CA ALA A 116 -0.57 16.23 -3.42
C ALA A 116 -2.08 16.36 -3.17
N PHE A 117 -2.50 16.39 -1.91
CA PHE A 117 -3.89 16.58 -1.51
C PHE A 117 -4.43 17.93 -1.96
N LYS A 118 -3.70 19.02 -1.70
CA LYS A 118 -4.09 20.37 -2.14
C LYS A 118 -4.17 20.45 -3.66
N LYS A 119 -3.24 19.81 -4.37
CA LYS A 119 -3.26 19.75 -5.84
C LYS A 119 -4.50 19.02 -6.38
N GLN A 120 -4.95 17.96 -5.70
CA GLN A 120 -6.10 17.16 -6.12
C GLN A 120 -7.44 17.81 -5.78
N PHE A 121 -7.59 18.36 -4.57
CA PHE A 121 -8.89 18.83 -4.06
C PHE A 121 -9.03 20.35 -3.98
N GLY A 122 -7.96 21.11 -4.23
CA GLY A 122 -7.96 22.57 -4.23
C GLY A 122 -7.74 23.23 -2.86
N TYR A 123 -7.71 22.46 -1.77
CA TYR A 123 -7.51 22.97 -0.41
C TYR A 123 -6.61 22.05 0.41
N ALA A 124 -5.98 22.59 1.46
CA ALA A 124 -5.05 21.84 2.30
C ALA A 124 -5.79 20.87 3.24
N PRO A 125 -5.20 19.71 3.59
CA PRO A 125 -5.79 18.79 4.57
C PRO A 125 -6.13 19.47 5.91
N THR A 126 -5.32 20.44 6.35
CA THR A 126 -5.51 21.18 7.59
C THR A 126 -6.72 22.12 7.60
N ALA A 127 -7.27 22.45 6.42
CA ALA A 127 -8.53 23.19 6.34
C ALA A 127 -9.73 22.33 6.76
N LEU A 128 -9.61 21.00 6.66
CA LEU A 128 -10.59 20.06 7.19
C LEU A 128 -10.31 19.90 8.68
N LYS A 129 -11.10 20.58 9.52
CA LYS A 129 -10.97 20.48 10.98
C LYS A 129 -11.34 19.08 11.44
N GLY A 130 -10.34 18.32 11.89
CA GLY A 130 -10.55 17.14 12.72
C GLY A 130 -10.87 17.57 14.16
N THR A 131 -11.90 16.98 14.75
CA THR A 131 -12.27 17.17 16.16
C THR A 131 -11.23 16.60 17.12
#